data_AF-A0A0G1M0Q3-F1
#
_entry.id   AF-A0A0G1M0Q3-F1
#
_cell.length_a   1.000
_cell.length_b   1.000
_cell.length_c   1.000
_cell.angle_alpha   90.00
_cell.angle_beta   90.00
_cell.angle_gamma   90.00
#
_symmetry.space_group_name_H-M   'P 1'
#
loop_
_entity.id
_entity.type
_entity.pdbx_description
1 polymer ?
#
loop_
_entity_poly.entity_id
_entity_poly.type
_entity_poly.pdbx_seq_one_letter_code
_entity_poly.pdbx_strand_id
1 'polypeptide(L)'
;MPIDRPAWVKDKKVADDFEAIQVKRWDDYKDFKTDDGCYALIKIHWDRGEIGVAICDYSHTILKEFVGRRPQDLYTAIFDYSEKHSKNWFKRLDHAAYLG
;
A
#
# COMPACT_ATOMS: atom_id res chain seq x y z
N MET A 1 9.02 -22.55 3.10
CA MET A 1 9.78 -23.64 2.46
C MET A 1 9.73 -23.39 0.97
N PRO A 2 10.86 -23.52 0.24
CA PRO A 2 10.85 -23.42 -1.21
C PRO A 2 9.90 -24.46 -1.81
N ILE A 3 9.20 -24.09 -2.87
CA ILE A 3 8.36 -24.98 -3.67
C ILE A 3 8.92 -25.13 -5.08
N ASP A 4 8.44 -26.14 -5.79
CA ASP A 4 8.79 -26.35 -7.20
C ASP A 4 8.48 -25.12 -8.05
N ARG A 5 9.33 -24.88 -9.04
CA ARG A 5 9.19 -23.73 -9.94
C ARG A 5 7.82 -23.78 -10.64
N PRO A 6 7.00 -22.73 -10.52
CA PRO A 6 5.67 -22.74 -11.09
C PRO A 6 5.74 -22.73 -12.63
N ALA A 7 4.75 -23.37 -13.26
CA ALA A 7 4.77 -23.66 -14.69
C ALA A 7 4.93 -22.42 -15.59
N TRP A 8 4.41 -21.27 -15.15
CA TRP A 8 4.45 -20.01 -15.91
C TRP A 8 5.84 -19.35 -15.97
N VAL A 9 6.80 -19.83 -15.16
CA VAL A 9 8.16 -19.28 -15.10
C VAL A 9 9.16 -20.14 -15.89
N LYS A 10 8.73 -21.32 -16.36
CA LYS A 10 9.62 -22.32 -16.99
C LYS A 10 10.34 -21.81 -18.24
N ASP A 11 9.71 -20.88 -18.97
CA ASP A 11 10.22 -20.29 -20.22
C ASP A 11 10.83 -18.90 -20.02
N LYS A 12 10.95 -18.43 -18.77
CA LYS A 12 11.43 -17.08 -18.44
C LYS A 12 12.89 -17.10 -18.00
N LYS A 13 13.62 -16.04 -18.34
CA LYS A 13 14.94 -15.78 -17.74
C LYS A 13 14.73 -15.35 -16.30
N VAL A 14 15.36 -16.05 -15.36
CA VAL A 14 15.28 -15.78 -13.92
C VAL A 14 16.68 -15.52 -13.36
N ALA A 15 16.74 -14.86 -12.20
CA ALA A 15 17.99 -14.70 -11.46
C ALA A 15 18.50 -16.04 -10.91
N ASP A 16 19.80 -16.11 -10.61
CA ASP A 16 20.46 -17.33 -10.14
C ASP A 16 19.92 -17.80 -8.77
N ASP A 17 19.45 -16.86 -7.95
CA ASP A 17 18.87 -17.08 -6.63
C ASP A 17 17.34 -17.15 -6.62
N PHE A 18 16.71 -17.31 -7.79
CA PHE A 18 15.25 -17.40 -7.88
C PHE A 18 14.70 -18.60 -7.11
N GLU A 19 13.87 -18.31 -6.11
CA GLU A 19 13.08 -19.30 -5.37
C GLU A 19 11.58 -18.95 -5.39
N ALA A 20 10.74 -19.98 -5.46
CA ALA A 20 9.31 -19.85 -5.24
C ALA A 20 9.02 -20.18 -3.76
N ILE A 21 8.44 -19.23 -3.03
CA ILE A 21 8.15 -19.39 -1.59
C ILE A 21 6.65 -19.56 -1.40
N GLN A 22 6.24 -20.69 -0.80
CA GLN A 22 4.86 -20.84 -0.33
C GLN A 22 4.68 -20.01 0.94
N VAL A 23 3.90 -18.94 0.84
CA VAL A 23 3.52 -18.11 1.99
C VAL A 23 2.40 -18.78 2.78
N LYS A 24 2.37 -18.53 4.09
CA LYS A 24 1.23 -18.93 4.93
C LYS A 24 -0.01 -18.16 4.48
N ARG A 25 -1.17 -18.79 4.60
CA ARG A 25 -2.44 -18.11 4.38
C ARG A 25 -2.60 -17.02 5.43
N TRP A 26 -2.94 -15.81 4.98
CA TRP A 26 -3.26 -14.67 5.85
C TRP A 26 -4.46 -15.00 6.75
N ASP A 27 -4.32 -14.70 8.05
CA ASP A 27 -5.36 -14.77 9.07
C ASP A 27 -5.71 -13.34 9.52
N ASP A 28 -6.89 -12.85 9.10
CA ASP A 28 -7.33 -11.47 9.38
C ASP A 28 -7.36 -11.12 10.87
N TYR A 29 -7.52 -12.10 11.76
CA TYR A 29 -7.55 -11.84 13.21
C TYR A 29 -6.16 -11.83 13.83
N LYS A 30 -5.19 -12.58 13.29
CA LYS A 30 -3.86 -12.75 13.90
C LYS A 30 -2.78 -11.91 13.22
N ASP A 31 -2.90 -11.71 11.91
CA ASP A 31 -1.88 -11.07 11.10
C ASP A 31 -2.16 -9.57 10.89
N PHE A 32 -3.42 -9.15 11.02
CA PHE A 32 -3.77 -7.74 11.08
C PHE A 32 -3.13 -7.10 12.32
N LYS A 33 -2.33 -6.05 12.10
CA LYS A 33 -1.92 -5.17 13.19
C LYS A 33 -2.13 -3.75 12.76
N THR A 34 -2.77 -2.97 13.62
CA THR A 34 -2.88 -1.53 13.42
C THR A 34 -1.50 -0.92 13.43
N ASP A 35 -1.25 -0.03 12.49
CA ASP A 35 -0.12 0.90 12.58
C ASP A 35 -0.44 1.86 13.73
N ASP A 36 0.56 2.45 14.35
CA ASP A 36 0.39 3.51 15.33
C ASP A 36 0.55 4.90 14.69
N GLY A 37 0.60 4.95 13.35
CA GLY A 37 0.61 6.15 12.51
C GLY A 37 -0.78 6.72 12.19
N CYS A 38 -1.12 6.75 10.90
CA CYS A 38 -2.38 7.28 10.36
C CYS A 38 -3.13 6.21 9.57
N TYR A 39 -4.39 6.49 9.22
CA TYR A 39 -5.15 5.70 8.27
C TYR A 39 -5.58 6.55 7.06
N ALA A 40 -5.88 5.88 5.95
CA ALA A 40 -6.33 6.54 4.72
C ALA A 40 -7.84 6.32 4.51
N LEU A 41 -8.55 7.37 4.08
CA LEU A 41 -9.91 7.29 3.54
C LEU A 41 -9.87 7.57 2.05
N ILE A 42 -10.60 6.79 1.27
CA ILE A 42 -10.66 6.92 -0.18
C ILE A 42 -12.07 7.39 -0.56
N LYS A 43 -12.14 8.43 -1.41
CA LYS A 43 -13.37 8.96 -1.97
C LYS A 43 -13.24 9.11 -3.48
N ILE A 44 -14.29 8.73 -4.22
CA ILE A 44 -14.35 8.98 -5.66
C ILE A 44 -15.10 10.30 -5.90
N HIS A 45 -14.45 11.22 -6.59
CA HIS A 45 -15.03 12.47 -7.10
C HIS A 45 -15.55 12.24 -8.52
N TRP A 46 -16.77 11.74 -8.62
CA TRP A 46 -17.42 11.39 -9.89
C TRP A 46 -17.58 12.57 -10.86
N ASP A 47 -17.75 13.77 -10.31
CA ASP A 47 -17.86 15.03 -11.05
C ASP A 47 -16.58 15.37 -11.84
N ARG A 48 -15.42 14.98 -11.31
CA ARG A 48 -14.10 15.27 -11.90
C ARG A 48 -13.39 14.04 -12.46
N GLY A 49 -13.91 12.83 -12.18
CA GLY A 49 -13.26 11.57 -12.51
C GLY A 49 -11.95 11.39 -11.74
N GLU A 50 -11.92 11.84 -10.48
CA GLU A 50 -10.74 11.82 -9.61
C GLU A 50 -10.96 10.97 -8.37
N ILE A 51 -9.87 10.53 -7.75
CA ILE A 51 -9.84 9.85 -6.47
C ILE A 51 -9.23 10.82 -5.46
N GLY A 52 -9.91 11.02 -4.33
CA GLY A 52 -9.40 11.70 -3.15
C GLY A 52 -8.95 10.68 -2.11
N VAL A 53 -7.75 10.87 -1.55
CA VAL A 53 -7.20 10.07 -0.46
C VAL A 53 -6.90 11.00 0.71
N ALA A 54 -7.64 10.85 1.80
CA ALA A 54 -7.45 11.63 3.02
C ALA A 54 -6.65 10.85 4.06
N ILE A 55 -5.57 11.43 4.56
CA ILE A 55 -4.77 10.91 5.67
C ILE A 55 -5.37 11.42 6.98
N CYS A 56 -5.73 10.49 7.87
CA CYS A 56 -6.42 10.77 9.12
C CYS A 56 -5.64 10.25 10.33
N ASP A 57 -5.68 10.98 11.44
CA ASP A 57 -5.23 10.45 12.73
C ASP A 57 -6.28 9.56 13.40
N TYR A 58 -5.92 8.87 14.47
CA TYR A 58 -6.82 7.99 15.24
C TYR A 58 -7.93 8.74 16.01
N SER A 59 -7.93 10.08 16.00
CA SER A 59 -9.05 10.90 16.52
C SER A 59 -10.01 11.29 15.41
N HIS A 60 -9.89 10.68 14.22
CA HIS A 60 -10.68 10.96 13.02
C HIS A 60 -10.47 12.37 12.44
N THR A 61 -9.35 13.02 12.76
CA THR A 61 -8.99 14.33 12.19
C THR A 61 -8.35 14.12 10.82
N ILE A 62 -8.88 14.78 9.79
CA ILE A 62 -8.24 14.82 8.46
C ILE A 62 -7.01 15.73 8.53
N LEU A 63 -5.83 15.15 8.31
CA LEU A 63 -4.56 15.86 8.31
C LEU A 63 -4.26 16.47 6.94
N LYS A 64 -4.50 15.69 5.87
CA LYS A 64 -4.32 16.07 4.46
C LYS A 64 -5.23 15.28 3.54
N GLU A 65 -5.55 15.85 2.39
CA GLU A 65 -6.20 15.17 1.27
C GLU A 65 -5.32 15.31 0.03
N PHE A 66 -5.16 14.22 -0.71
CA PHE A 66 -4.47 14.13 -1.98
C PHE A 66 -5.50 13.76 -3.03
N VAL A 67 -5.55 14.48 -4.15
CA VAL A 67 -6.52 14.24 -5.22
C VAL A 67 -5.78 14.00 -6.53
N GLY A 68 -6.19 12.97 -7.26
CA GLY A 68 -5.55 12.59 -8.51
C GLY A 68 -6.36 11.55 -9.27
N ARG A 69 -5.99 11.28 -10.52
CA ARG A 69 -6.71 10.34 -11.38
C ARG A 69 -6.21 8.89 -11.24
N ARG A 70 -4.92 8.71 -10.98
CA ARG A 70 -4.31 7.38 -10.89
C ARG A 70 -3.93 7.07 -9.44
N PRO A 71 -4.21 5.85 -8.96
CA PRO A 71 -3.78 5.41 -7.63
C PRO A 71 -2.26 5.53 -7.43
N GLN A 72 -1.46 5.28 -8.47
CA GLN A 72 0.00 5.42 -8.40
C GLN A 72 0.46 6.85 -8.12
N ASP A 73 -0.19 7.84 -8.74
CA ASP A 73 0.15 9.26 -8.54
C ASP A 73 -0.14 9.67 -7.09
N LEU A 74 -1.25 9.18 -6.54
CA LEU A 74 -1.66 9.41 -5.16
C LEU A 74 -0.68 8.76 -4.18
N TYR A 75 -0.34 7.49 -4.40
CA TYR A 75 0.65 6.78 -3.61
C TYR A 75 1.97 7.56 -3.56
N THR A 76 2.54 7.90 -4.72
CA THR A 76 3.81 8.63 -4.78
C THR A 76 3.72 9.98 -4.08
N ALA A 77 2.67 10.77 -4.34
CA ALA A 77 2.52 12.10 -3.74
C ALA A 77 2.42 12.05 -2.20
N ILE A 78 1.74 11.04 -1.65
CA ILE A 78 1.61 10.84 -0.21
C ILE A 78 2.98 10.56 0.42
N PHE A 79 3.75 9.63 -0.15
CA PHE A 79 5.07 9.27 0.37
C PHE A 79 6.09 10.38 0.22
N ASP A 80 6.15 11.03 -0.94
CA ASP A 80 7.03 12.17 -1.18
C ASP A 80 6.76 13.30 -0.18
N TYR A 81 5.48 13.60 0.08
CA TYR A 81 5.10 14.58 1.10
C TYR A 81 5.52 14.11 2.50
N SER A 82 5.26 12.84 2.83
CA SER A 82 5.59 12.27 4.13
C SER A 82 7.10 12.37 4.41
N GLU A 83 7.94 11.98 3.45
CA GLU A 83 9.40 12.05 3.55
C GLU A 83 9.88 13.49 3.66
N LYS A 84 9.46 14.36 2.73
CA LYS A 84 9.86 15.77 2.69
C LYS A 84 9.52 16.52 3.98
N HIS A 85 8.44 16.15 4.65
CA HIS A 85 7.97 16.79 5.88
C HIS A 85 8.24 15.97 7.14
N SER A 86 9.04 14.91 7.04
CA SER A 86 9.39 14.00 8.14
C SER A 86 8.16 13.52 8.92
N LYS A 87 7.08 13.21 8.19
CA LYS A 87 5.88 12.58 8.73
C LYS A 87 6.05 11.06 8.70
N ASN A 88 5.58 10.41 9.74
CA ASN A 88 5.55 8.95 9.86
C ASN A 88 4.09 8.47 9.77
N TRP A 89 3.40 8.83 8.69
CA TRP A 89 1.97 8.47 8.51
C TRP A 89 1.76 6.98 8.31
N PHE A 90 2.68 6.31 7.62
CA PHE A 90 2.71 4.86 7.47
C PHE A 90 4.06 4.36 7.95
N LYS A 91 4.08 3.66 9.08
CA LYS A 91 5.27 2.95 9.57
C LYS A 91 5.33 1.54 9.00
N ARG A 92 4.20 1.00 8.56
CA ARG A 92 4.15 -0.27 7.85
C ARG A 92 3.84 -0.08 6.37
N LEU A 93 4.72 -0.59 5.51
CA LEU A 93 4.60 -0.49 4.05
C LEU A 93 3.38 -1.24 3.50
N ASP A 94 2.90 -2.27 4.19
CA ASP A 94 1.71 -3.04 3.82
C ASP A 94 0.41 -2.24 3.99
N HIS A 95 0.39 -1.22 4.84
CA HIS A 95 -0.79 -0.34 4.99
C HIS A 95 -0.94 0.64 3.82
N ALA A 96 0.16 0.90 3.11
CA ALA A 96 0.11 1.70 1.90
C ALA A 96 -0.22 0.90 0.63
N ALA A 97 -0.10 -0.43 0.69
CA ALA A 97 -0.47 -1.30 -0.42
C ALA A 97 -1.98 -1.23 -0.75
N TYR A 98 -2.82 -0.82 0.20
CA TYR A 98 -4.27 -0.60 -0.02
C TYR A 98 -4.60 0.61 -0.90
N LEU A 99 -3.60 1.42 -1.28
CA LEU A 99 -3.77 2.54 -2.20
C LEU A 99 -3.50 2.17 -3.66
N GLY A 100 -3.22 0.91 -3.98
CA GLY A 100 -2.93 0.39 -5.32
C GLY A 100 -3.96 -0.62 -5.82
#